data_AF-A0A958C022-F1
#
_entry.id   AF-A0A958C022-F1
#
_cell.length_a   1.000
_cell.length_b   1.000
_cell.length_c   1.000
_cell.angle_alpha   90.00
_cell.angle_beta   90.00
_cell.angle_gamma   90.00
#
_symmetry.space_group_name_H-M   'P 1'
#
loop_
_entity.id
_entity.type
_entity.pdbx_description
1 polymer ?
#
loop_
_entity_poly.entity_id
_entity_poly.type
_entity_poly.pdbx_seq_one_letter_code
_entity_poly.pdbx_strand_id
1 'polypeptide(L)'
;FRQWVKDYIRANELIRSEHFVKGQRADLANIQANFLNVVAKYDHIVPPHQSTTIMEFVGSPDKTLDIIPAGHVGLMGGRNARYKLWPKLAAWLAERSK
;
A
#
# COMPACT_ATOMS: atom_id res chain seq x y z
N PHE A 1 14.27 -3.87 15.60
CA PHE A 1 14.79 -2.88 14.64
C PHE A 1 15.77 -3.47 13.62
N ARG A 2 16.88 -4.10 14.05
CA ARG A 2 17.91 -4.64 13.12
C ARG A 2 17.36 -5.60 12.07
N GLN A 3 16.47 -6.51 12.47
CA GLN A 3 15.83 -7.47 11.56
C GLN A 3 15.06 -6.75 10.45
N TRP A 4 14.12 -5.86 10.82
CA TRP A 4 13.34 -5.10 9.84
C TRP A 4 14.21 -4.36 8.80
N VAL A 5 15.29 -3.69 9.23
CA VAL A 5 16.20 -2.99 8.30
C VAL A 5 16.91 -3.97 7.36
N LYS A 6 17.35 -5.14 7.85
CA LYS A 6 18.02 -6.13 7.01
C LYS A 6 17.05 -6.77 6.03
N ASP A 7 15.96 -7.32 6.56
CA ASP A 7 15.06 -8.21 5.86
C ASP A 7 14.18 -7.41 4.87
N TYR A 8 13.58 -6.30 5.30
CA TYR A 8 12.64 -5.52 4.48
C TYR A 8 13.33 -4.44 3.65
N ILE A 9 14.22 -3.65 4.25
CA ILE A 9 14.80 -2.48 3.56
C ILE A 9 15.97 -2.86 2.65
N ARG A 10 16.87 -3.73 3.12
CA ARG A 10 18.07 -4.09 2.35
C ARG A 10 17.88 -5.32 1.47
N ALA A 11 17.25 -6.36 1.99
CA ALA A 11 17.09 -7.63 1.30
C ALA A 11 15.77 -7.74 0.49
N ASN A 12 14.82 -6.85 0.76
CA ASN A 12 13.51 -6.79 0.11
C ASN A 12 12.75 -8.14 0.16
N GLU A 13 12.90 -8.87 1.27
CA GLU A 13 12.42 -10.24 1.42
C GLU A 13 10.90 -10.36 1.28
N LEU A 14 10.13 -9.32 1.61
CA LEU A 14 8.67 -9.33 1.49
C LEU A 14 8.23 -9.41 0.02
N ILE A 15 8.83 -8.60 -0.86
CA ILE A 15 8.50 -8.59 -2.30
C ILE A 15 9.01 -9.86 -2.99
N ARG A 16 10.11 -10.43 -2.48
CA ARG A 16 10.67 -11.70 -3.00
C ARG A 16 9.95 -12.95 -2.46
N SER A 17 8.95 -12.80 -1.60
CA SER A 17 8.28 -13.90 -0.89
C SER A 17 9.26 -14.79 -0.10
N GLU A 18 10.33 -14.20 0.45
CA GLU A 18 11.36 -14.88 1.24
C GLU A 18 11.20 -14.65 2.74
N HIS A 19 10.36 -13.69 3.14
CA HIS A 19 10.16 -13.34 4.54
C HIS A 19 9.23 -14.33 5.26
N PHE A 20 9.52 -14.61 6.54
CA PHE A 20 8.69 -15.48 7.39
C PHE A 20 8.18 -14.74 8.63
N VAL A 21 6.87 -14.81 8.87
CA VAL A 21 6.21 -14.29 10.07
C VAL A 21 5.68 -15.48 10.88
N LYS A 22 6.15 -15.64 12.12
CA LYS A 22 5.76 -16.76 13.00
C LYS A 22 5.90 -18.15 12.34
N GLY A 23 6.95 -18.34 11.55
CA GLY A 23 7.21 -19.60 10.84
C GLY A 23 6.40 -19.82 9.56
N GLN A 24 5.56 -18.86 9.17
CA GLN A 24 4.80 -18.92 7.92
C GLN A 24 5.38 -17.94 6.89
N ARG A 25 5.51 -18.38 5.64
CA ARG A 25 5.98 -17.54 4.55
C ARG A 25 4.97 -16.41 4.28
N ALA A 26 5.44 -15.17 4.34
CA ALA A 26 4.65 -13.99 4.00
C ALA A 26 4.68 -13.79 2.48
N ASP A 27 3.65 -14.31 1.80
CA ASP A 27 3.51 -14.25 0.35
C ASP A 27 2.35 -13.31 -0.01
N LEU A 28 2.64 -12.20 -0.71
CA LEU A 28 1.64 -11.18 -1.06
C LEU A 28 0.55 -11.74 -2.01
N ALA A 29 0.85 -12.81 -2.75
CA ALA A 29 -0.13 -13.50 -3.58
C ALA A 29 -1.28 -14.10 -2.74
N ASN A 30 -1.08 -14.33 -1.44
CA ASN A 30 -2.13 -14.82 -0.54
C ASN A 30 -3.11 -13.73 -0.09
N ILE A 31 -2.87 -12.46 -0.42
CA ILE A 31 -3.81 -11.37 -0.13
C ILE A 31 -4.95 -11.43 -1.15
N GLN A 32 -6.03 -12.11 -0.79
CA GLN A 32 -7.23 -12.31 -1.62
C GLN A 32 -8.36 -11.31 -1.31
N ALA A 33 -8.23 -10.53 -0.25
CA ALA A 33 -9.19 -9.49 0.11
C ALA A 33 -9.14 -8.30 -0.85
N ASN A 34 -10.22 -7.52 -0.95
CA ASN A 34 -10.25 -6.29 -1.74
C ASN A 34 -9.11 -5.35 -1.31
N PHE A 35 -8.36 -4.82 -2.28
CA PHE A 35 -7.12 -4.08 -2.02
C PHE A 35 -7.18 -2.66 -2.59
N LEU A 36 -7.11 -1.66 -1.72
CA LEU A 36 -6.97 -0.25 -2.12
C LEU A 36 -5.57 0.25 -1.77
N ASN A 37 -4.80 0.64 -2.80
CA ASN A 37 -3.52 1.29 -2.64
C ASN A 37 -3.65 2.79 -2.90
N VAL A 38 -3.35 3.62 -1.90
CA VAL A 38 -3.42 5.07 -2.02
C VAL A 38 -2.01 5.64 -1.96
N VAL A 39 -1.62 6.38 -3.00
CA VAL A 39 -0.26 6.88 -3.18
C VAL A 39 -0.25 8.40 -3.28
N ALA A 40 0.66 9.05 -2.58
CA ALA A 40 0.92 10.48 -2.71
C ALA A 40 1.86 10.75 -3.89
N LYS A 41 1.39 11.52 -4.87
CA LYS A 41 2.15 11.86 -6.10
C LYS A 41 3.50 12.52 -5.83
N TYR A 42 3.59 13.31 -4.76
CA TYR A 42 4.78 14.11 -4.41
C TYR A 42 5.45 13.59 -3.12
N ASP A 43 5.29 12.31 -2.81
CA ASP A 43 5.96 11.69 -1.68
C ASP A 43 7.44 11.43 -2.00
N HIS A 44 8.32 11.89 -1.11
CA HIS A 44 9.77 11.70 -1.21
C HIS A 44 10.29 10.70 -0.18
N ILE A 45 9.46 10.29 0.79
CA ILE A 45 9.77 9.29 1.80
C ILE A 45 9.44 7.90 1.24
N VAL A 46 8.26 7.77 0.65
CA VAL A 46 7.83 6.56 -0.07
C VAL A 46 7.45 6.96 -1.50
N PRO A 47 8.42 7.05 -2.42
CA PRO A 47 8.17 7.51 -3.78
C PRO A 47 7.09 6.68 -4.51
N PRO A 48 6.31 7.29 -5.43
CA PRO A 48 5.28 6.59 -6.17
C PRO A 48 5.75 5.27 -6.79
N HIS A 49 6.91 5.28 -7.46
CA HIS A 49 7.48 4.10 -8.10
C HIS A 49 7.80 2.95 -7.15
N GLN A 50 7.95 3.18 -5.84
CA GLN A 50 8.13 2.12 -4.84
C GLN A 50 6.78 1.62 -4.34
N SER A 51 5.84 2.54 -4.11
CA SER A 51 4.52 2.22 -3.56
C SER A 51 3.54 1.59 -4.56
N THR A 52 3.67 1.86 -5.87
CA THR A 52 2.75 1.31 -6.89
C THR A 52 3.07 -0.13 -7.27
N THR A 53 4.34 -0.55 -7.17
CA THR A 53 4.80 -1.87 -7.60
C THR A 53 4.15 -3.03 -6.83
N ILE A 54 3.70 -2.79 -5.59
CA ILE A 54 2.98 -3.80 -4.80
C ILE A 54 1.72 -4.35 -5.51
N MET A 55 1.13 -3.57 -6.43
CA MET A 55 -0.05 -3.97 -7.21
C MET A 55 0.21 -5.20 -8.09
N GLU A 56 1.47 -5.48 -8.45
CA GLU A 56 1.88 -6.63 -9.26
C GLU A 56 1.96 -7.92 -8.43
N PHE A 57 2.21 -7.81 -7.12
CA PHE A 57 2.46 -8.93 -6.22
C PHE A 57 1.22 -9.35 -5.43
N VAL A 58 0.29 -8.42 -5.19
CA VAL A 58 -0.96 -8.69 -4.47
C VAL A 58 -1.89 -9.55 -5.33
N GLY A 59 -2.29 -10.70 -4.78
CA GLY A 59 -3.15 -11.69 -5.45
C GLY A 59 -4.63 -11.33 -5.51
N SER A 60 -5.02 -10.15 -5.02
CA SER A 60 -6.41 -9.72 -4.95
C SER A 60 -7.02 -9.55 -6.34
N PRO A 61 -8.20 -10.14 -6.60
CA PRO A 61 -8.92 -9.94 -7.85
C PRO A 61 -9.55 -8.55 -7.96
N ASP A 62 -9.83 -7.89 -6.83
CA ASP A 62 -10.36 -6.52 -6.75
C ASP A 62 -9.29 -5.60 -6.15
N LYS A 63 -8.45 -5.05 -7.02
CA LYS A 63 -7.37 -4.13 -6.65
C LYS A 63 -7.53 -2.79 -7.33
N THR A 64 -7.47 -1.72 -6.53
CA THR A 64 -7.60 -0.34 -6.97
C THR A 64 -6.35 0.44 -6.58
N LEU A 65 -5.77 1.20 -7.51
CA LEU A 65 -4.72 2.16 -7.25
C LEU A 65 -5.27 3.58 -7.37
N ASP A 66 -5.04 4.41 -6.36
CA ASP A 66 -5.42 5.81 -6.35
C ASP A 66 -4.22 6.72 -6.07
N ILE A 67 -3.92 7.63 -6.99
CA ILE A 67 -2.79 8.55 -6.86
C ILE A 67 -3.33 9.96 -6.57
N ILE A 68 -3.06 10.44 -5.36
CA ILE A 68 -3.52 11.75 -4.89
C ILE A 68 -2.41 12.79 -5.08
N PRO A 69 -2.71 13.98 -5.64
CA PRO A 69 -1.75 15.07 -5.75
C PRO A 69 -1.45 15.69 -4.38
N ALA A 70 -0.64 15.02 -3.57
CA ALA A 70 -0.23 15.41 -2.23
C ALA A 70 1.21 14.96 -1.97
N GLY A 71 1.86 15.56 -0.97
CA GLY A 71 3.07 14.99 -0.35
C GLY A 71 2.71 14.04 0.79
N HIS A 72 3.71 13.43 1.41
CA HIS A 72 3.55 12.38 2.43
C HIS A 72 2.50 12.73 3.52
N VAL A 73 2.74 13.81 4.27
CA VAL A 73 1.81 14.26 5.34
C VAL A 73 0.52 14.84 4.76
N GLY A 74 0.61 15.48 3.59
CA GLY A 74 -0.52 16.06 2.90
C GLY A 74 -1.56 15.03 2.42
N LEU A 75 -1.14 13.77 2.26
CA LEU A 75 -2.04 12.66 1.93
C LEU A 75 -3.04 12.41 3.06
N MET A 76 -2.62 12.58 4.31
CA MET A 76 -3.45 12.36 5.50
C MET A 76 -4.23 13.60 5.92
N GLY A 77 -3.57 14.76 5.98
CA GLY A 77 -4.13 15.98 6.58
C GLY A 77 -4.32 17.18 5.64
N GLY A 78 -3.95 17.06 4.37
CA GLY A 78 -4.00 18.18 3.43
C GLY A 78 -5.40 18.47 2.86
N ARG A 79 -5.50 19.56 2.09
CA ARG A 79 -6.73 19.90 1.34
C ARG A 79 -7.22 18.74 0.46
N ASN A 80 -6.31 18.10 -0.27
CA ASN A 80 -6.65 16.95 -1.10
C ASN A 80 -7.02 15.71 -0.28
N ALA A 81 -6.55 15.58 0.96
CA ALA A 81 -7.02 14.52 1.85
C ALA A 81 -8.52 14.69 2.14
N ARG A 82 -8.90 15.89 2.62
CA ARG A 82 -10.29 16.23 2.98
C ARG A 82 -11.27 16.13 1.82
N TYR A 83 -10.91 16.70 0.66
CA TYR A 83 -11.85 16.88 -0.44
C TYR A 83 -11.74 15.82 -1.55
N LYS A 84 -10.70 14.98 -1.55
CA LYS A 84 -10.52 13.93 -2.57
C LYS A 84 -10.38 12.55 -1.94
N LEU A 85 -9.37 12.34 -1.09
CA LEU A 85 -9.08 11.01 -0.55
C LEU A 85 -10.20 10.47 0.33
N TRP A 86 -10.53 11.15 1.43
CA TRP A 86 -11.44 10.60 2.44
C TRP A 86 -12.84 10.28 1.89
N PRO A 87 -13.48 11.15 1.07
CA PRO A 87 -14.75 10.81 0.44
C PRO A 87 -14.65 9.59 -0.48
N LYS A 88 -13.59 9.49 -1.28
CA LYS A 88 -13.38 8.38 -2.21
C LYS A 88 -13.11 7.06 -1.49
N LEU A 89 -12.31 7.08 -0.43
CA LEU A 89 -12.03 5.92 0.42
C LEU A 89 -13.32 5.42 1.10
N ALA A 90 -14.13 6.33 1.66
CA ALA A 90 -15.40 5.98 2.29
C ALA A 90 -16.37 5.33 1.29
N ALA A 91 -16.49 5.88 0.07
CA ALA A 91 -17.30 5.31 -0.99
C ALA A 91 -16.80 3.91 -1.42
N TRP A 92 -15.48 3.77 -1.63
CA TRP A 92 -14.86 2.50 -2.02
C TRP A 92 -15.11 1.39 -0.98
N LEU A 93 -15.01 1.72 0.32
CA LEU A 93 -15.33 0.79 1.40
C LEU A 93 -16.83 0.46 1.47
N ALA A 94 -17.72 1.46 1.32
CA ALA A 94 -19.16 1.25 1.41
C ALA A 94 -19.69 0.24 0.37
N GLU A 95 -19.08 0.18 -0.81
CA GLU A 95 -19.40 -0.81 -1.85
C GLU A 95 -18.98 -2.24 -1.46
N ARG A 96 -17.99 -2.39 -0.58
CA ARG A 96 -17.23 -3.63 -0.32
C ARG A 96 -17.37 -4.17 1.10
N SER A 97 -18.05 -3.45 1.99
CA SER A 97 -18.16 -3.78 3.41
C SER A 97 -19.61 -3.94 3.87
N LYS A 98 -20.45 -4.50 3.00
CA LYS A 98 -21.83 -4.88 3.33
C LYS A 98 -21.88 -6.22 4.05
#